data_AF-A0A316NDB9-F1
#
_entry.id   AF-A0A316NDB9-F1
#
_cell.length_a   1.000
_cell.length_b   1.000
_cell.length_c   1.000
_cell.angle_alpha   90.00
_cell.angle_beta   90.00
_cell.angle_gamma   90.00
#
_symmetry.space_group_name_H-M   'P 1'
#
loop_
_entity.id
_entity.type
_entity.pdbx_description
1 polymer ?
#
loop_
_entity_poly.entity_id
_entity_poly.type
_entity_poly.pdbx_seq_one_letter_code
_entity_poly.pdbx_strand_id
1 'polypeptide(L)'
;MKPYFFQIAVVRSAAQLTGFTLKDNYAYLGAMSQHLEMDPGPMPEIDGVPEVPVKAESFRFGIRCGKVLAKYLPDYDGEKGLYCDAAAARAFFTTIPAEGLSGKEAEESEAFFNQAFPALIKRSQIKTHTNKPGFEDINTWLERFYHLQKDLHAVIPEFCHVLVQPDVQKAEQYTAGLIDPADPLTALAIAQKSADAQTIRDLAAQTGGALFEQILREIVKNELA
;
A
#
# COMPACT_ATOMS: atom_id res chain seq x y z
N MET A 1 -0.42 10.92 -6.14
CA MET A 1 -0.45 9.46 -6.00
C MET A 1 0.86 8.90 -6.53
N LYS A 2 1.89 9.08 -5.70
CA LYS A 2 2.98 8.11 -5.69
C LYS A 2 2.34 6.72 -5.58
N PRO A 3 2.80 5.71 -6.33
CA PRO A 3 2.35 4.36 -6.07
C PRO A 3 2.54 4.06 -4.57
N TYR A 4 1.58 3.33 -4.01
CA TYR A 4 1.54 2.98 -2.59
C TYR A 4 1.38 1.47 -2.45
N PHE A 5 1.76 0.68 -3.45
CA PHE A 5 1.53 -0.76 -3.47
C PHE A 5 2.22 -1.46 -2.30
N PHE A 6 3.42 -1.02 -1.92
CA PHE A 6 4.12 -1.56 -0.76
C PHE A 6 3.37 -1.22 0.54
N GLN A 7 2.95 0.03 0.73
CA GLN A 7 2.16 0.45 1.89
C GLN A 7 0.80 -0.26 1.95
N ILE A 8 0.12 -0.40 0.82
CA ILE A 8 -1.16 -1.11 0.70
C ILE A 8 -0.97 -2.58 1.04
N ALA A 9 0.08 -3.23 0.51
CA ALA A 9 0.42 -4.61 0.84
C ALA A 9 0.62 -4.77 2.35
N VAL A 10 1.41 -3.90 2.98
CA VAL A 10 1.64 -3.96 4.43
C VAL A 10 0.34 -3.78 5.22
N VAL A 11 -0.44 -2.73 4.96
CA VAL A 11 -1.67 -2.46 5.71
C VAL A 11 -2.69 -3.59 5.53
N ARG A 12 -2.86 -4.08 4.30
CA ARG A 12 -3.81 -5.15 3.99
C ARG A 12 -3.39 -6.48 4.61
N SER A 13 -2.12 -6.84 4.48
CA SER A 13 -1.58 -8.08 5.06
C SER A 13 -1.57 -8.04 6.58
N ALA A 14 -1.22 -6.92 7.19
CA ALA A 14 -1.30 -6.76 8.65
C ALA A 14 -2.74 -6.95 9.14
N ALA A 15 -3.73 -6.33 8.49
CA ALA A 15 -5.12 -6.49 8.90
C ALA A 15 -5.63 -7.92 8.73
N GLN A 16 -5.24 -8.58 7.64
CA GLN A 16 -5.54 -10.00 7.43
C GLN A 16 -4.96 -10.86 8.57
N LEU A 17 -3.70 -10.62 8.94
CA LEU A 17 -2.99 -11.41 9.94
C LEU A 17 -3.50 -11.14 11.38
N THR A 18 -4.00 -9.95 11.66
CA THR A 18 -4.53 -9.62 12.99
C THR A 18 -6.04 -9.86 13.11
N GLY A 19 -6.71 -10.21 12.02
CA GLY A 19 -8.17 -10.32 11.96
C GLY A 19 -8.89 -8.97 12.04
N PHE A 20 -8.17 -7.86 11.81
CA PHE A 20 -8.73 -6.52 11.85
C PHE A 20 -9.63 -6.26 10.63
N THR A 21 -10.85 -5.76 10.87
CA THR A 21 -11.80 -5.45 9.79
C THR A 21 -11.52 -4.06 9.22
N LEU A 22 -11.00 -3.99 7.99
CA LEU A 22 -10.70 -2.73 7.32
C LEU A 22 -11.94 -2.07 6.70
N LYS A 23 -12.01 -0.75 6.86
CA LYS A 23 -12.64 0.15 5.89
C LYS A 23 -11.54 0.76 5.03
N ASP A 24 -11.08 -0.05 4.07
CA ASP A 24 -9.94 0.14 3.15
C ASP A 24 -9.47 1.59 2.97
N ASN A 25 -10.30 2.49 2.44
CA ASN A 25 -9.90 3.87 2.15
C ASN A 25 -9.37 4.65 3.37
N TYR A 26 -9.87 4.38 4.57
CA TYR A 26 -9.48 5.10 5.79
C TYR A 26 -8.17 4.58 6.38
N ALA A 27 -7.93 3.27 6.31
CA ALA A 27 -6.67 2.71 6.80
C ALA A 27 -5.48 3.13 5.94
N TYR A 28 -5.64 3.13 4.61
CA TYR A 28 -4.58 3.61 3.72
C TYR A 28 -4.33 5.11 3.89
N LEU A 29 -5.38 5.91 4.13
CA LEU A 29 -5.25 7.33 4.45
C LEU A 29 -4.47 7.51 5.77
N GLY A 30 -4.84 6.81 6.84
CA GLY A 30 -4.15 6.91 8.12
C GLY A 30 -2.67 6.53 8.07
N ALA A 31 -2.29 5.60 7.18
CA ALA A 31 -0.91 5.17 7.00
C ALA A 31 -0.01 6.18 6.26
N MET A 32 -0.56 7.27 5.72
CA MET A 32 0.24 8.30 5.04
C MET A 32 1.08 9.12 6.03
N SER A 33 2.29 9.51 5.62
CA SER A 33 3.27 10.24 6.44
C SER A 33 2.72 11.49 7.13
N GLN A 34 1.91 12.28 6.43
CA GLN A 34 1.31 13.52 6.97
C GLN A 34 0.31 13.27 8.13
N HIS A 35 -0.18 12.04 8.29
CA HIS A 35 -1.18 11.68 9.28
C HIS A 35 -0.59 10.92 10.49
N LEU A 36 0.71 10.58 10.46
CA LEU A 36 1.30 9.73 11.50
C LEU A 36 1.29 10.37 12.89
N GLU A 37 1.38 11.69 12.98
CA GLU A 37 1.32 12.41 14.26
C GLU A 37 -0.10 12.79 14.69
N MET A 38 -1.12 12.41 13.91
CA MET A 38 -2.50 12.67 14.28
C MET A 38 -2.96 11.69 15.36
N ASP A 39 -3.56 12.22 16.43
CA ASP A 39 -4.42 11.45 17.32
C ASP A 39 -5.87 11.87 17.07
N PRO A 40 -6.67 11.05 16.34
CA PRO A 40 -8.06 11.37 16.10
C PRO A 40 -8.93 11.27 17.36
N GLY A 41 -8.39 10.83 18.51
CA GLY A 41 -9.11 10.63 19.76
C GLY A 41 -10.18 9.55 19.66
N PRO A 42 -10.88 9.19 20.76
CA PRO A 42 -12.05 8.31 20.71
C PRO A 42 -13.21 9.00 20.01
N MET A 43 -13.82 8.34 19.02
CA MET A 43 -15.01 8.85 18.34
C MET A 43 -16.23 8.15 18.93
N PRO A 44 -17.11 8.86 19.66
CA PRO A 44 -18.31 8.26 20.21
C PRO A 44 -19.23 7.76 19.10
N GLU A 45 -20.04 6.75 19.41
CA GLU A 45 -21.19 6.43 18.56
C GLU A 45 -22.08 7.66 18.46
N ILE A 46 -22.34 8.10 17.22
CA ILE A 46 -23.27 9.19 16.93
C ILE A 46 -24.57 8.53 16.51
N ASP A 47 -25.67 8.86 17.17
CA ASP A 47 -27.00 8.36 16.84
C ASP A 47 -27.28 8.53 15.34
N GLY A 48 -27.55 7.41 14.66
CA GLY A 48 -27.90 7.37 13.24
C GLY A 48 -26.73 7.24 12.25
N VAL A 49 -25.46 7.21 12.69
CA VAL A 49 -24.31 6.98 11.79
C VAL A 49 -23.33 5.93 12.35
N PRO A 50 -23.71 4.63 12.36
CA PRO A 50 -22.92 3.55 12.95
C PRO A 50 -21.56 3.30 12.25
N GLU A 51 -21.32 3.88 11.07
CA GLU A 51 -20.06 3.69 10.34
C GLU A 51 -18.90 4.56 10.84
N VAL A 52 -19.18 5.64 11.58
CA VAL A 52 -18.14 6.61 11.99
C VAL A 52 -17.09 5.99 12.92
N PRO A 53 -17.45 5.23 13.97
CA PRO A 53 -16.47 4.59 14.84
C PRO A 53 -15.59 3.59 14.08
N VAL A 54 -16.18 2.76 13.22
CA VAL A 54 -15.44 1.75 12.43
C VAL A 54 -14.45 2.39 11.45
N LYS A 55 -14.83 3.50 10.83
CA LYS A 55 -13.94 4.29 9.95
C LYS A 55 -12.78 4.91 10.74
N ALA A 56 -13.06 5.44 11.93
CA ALA A 56 -12.05 5.99 12.82
C ALA A 56 -11.07 4.91 13.30
N GLU A 57 -11.55 3.72 13.68
CA GLU A 57 -10.68 2.59 14.03
C GLU A 57 -9.79 2.17 12.86
N SER A 58 -10.35 2.08 11.66
CA SER A 58 -9.55 1.79 10.45
C SER A 58 -8.47 2.84 10.21
N PHE A 59 -8.78 4.12 10.40
CA PHE A 59 -7.81 5.20 10.29
C PHE A 59 -6.70 5.09 11.35
N ARG A 60 -7.04 4.80 12.61
CA ARG A 60 -6.06 4.58 13.69
C ARG A 60 -5.18 3.35 13.44
N PHE A 61 -5.76 2.25 12.95
CA PHE A 61 -5.00 1.09 12.50
C PHE A 61 -4.00 1.47 11.41
N GLY A 62 -4.45 2.25 10.41
CA GLY A 62 -3.61 2.86 9.40
C GLY A 62 -2.42 3.63 9.97
N ILE A 63 -2.66 4.54 10.94
CA ILE A 63 -1.61 5.31 11.61
C ILE A 63 -0.58 4.38 12.27
N ARG A 64 -1.01 3.33 12.97
CA ARG A 64 -0.10 2.38 13.62
C ARG A 64 0.79 1.65 12.60
N CYS A 65 0.20 1.17 11.50
CA CYS A 65 0.95 0.58 10.38
C CYS A 65 1.94 1.59 9.78
N GLY A 66 1.51 2.82 9.53
CA GLY A 66 2.33 3.89 8.98
C GLY A 66 3.51 4.27 9.88
N LYS A 67 3.30 4.31 11.20
CA LYS A 67 4.36 4.55 12.19
C LYS A 67 5.43 3.45 12.18
N VAL A 68 5.03 2.18 12.04
CA VAL A 68 6.01 1.10 11.88
C VAL A 68 6.75 1.26 10.55
N LEU A 69 6.03 1.41 9.44
CA LEU A 69 6.61 1.63 8.10
C LEU A 69 7.67 2.74 8.08
N ALA A 70 7.39 3.88 8.70
CA ALA A 70 8.30 5.03 8.74
C ALA A 70 9.64 4.75 9.44
N LYS A 71 9.70 3.76 10.36
CA LYS A 71 10.97 3.34 11.00
C LYS A 71 11.90 2.61 10.03
N TYR A 72 11.31 1.87 9.10
CA TYR A 72 12.05 1.01 8.17
C TYR A 72 12.34 1.71 6.83
N LEU A 73 11.55 2.73 6.48
CA LEU A 73 11.60 3.39 5.18
C LEU A 73 11.67 4.93 5.30
N PRO A 74 12.68 5.49 5.99
CA PRO A 74 12.78 6.92 6.21
C PRO A 74 13.05 7.73 4.92
N ASP A 75 13.73 7.12 3.93
CA ASP A 75 14.17 7.79 2.70
C ASP A 75 13.70 7.03 1.45
N TYR A 76 12.48 7.33 1.00
CA TYR A 76 11.98 6.91 -0.31
C TYR A 76 12.42 7.93 -1.38
N ASP A 77 13.57 7.65 -2.01
CA ASP A 77 13.89 8.20 -3.34
C ASP A 77 12.77 7.83 -4.33
N GLY A 78 12.46 8.74 -5.26
CA GLY A 78 11.39 8.56 -6.24
C GLY A 78 11.58 7.31 -7.11
N GLU A 79 12.80 7.05 -7.58
CA GLU A 79 13.09 5.88 -8.41
C GLU A 79 13.07 4.59 -7.59
N LYS A 80 13.81 4.54 -6.48
CA LYS A 80 13.79 3.38 -5.56
C LYS A 80 12.37 3.03 -5.14
N GLY A 81 11.56 4.03 -4.81
CA GLY A 81 10.17 3.83 -4.41
C GLY A 81 9.33 3.18 -5.49
N LEU A 82 9.51 3.61 -6.74
CA LEU A 82 8.81 3.05 -7.90
C LEU A 82 9.16 1.58 -8.12
N TYR A 83 10.43 1.18 -7.94
CA TYR A 83 10.85 -0.22 -7.99
C TYR A 83 10.29 -1.06 -6.83
N CYS A 84 10.29 -0.52 -5.60
CA CYS A 84 9.70 -1.21 -4.45
C CYS A 84 8.20 -1.44 -4.64
N ASP A 85 7.49 -0.45 -5.17
CA ASP A 85 6.06 -0.58 -5.47
C ASP A 85 5.80 -1.55 -6.62
N ALA A 86 6.64 -1.57 -7.65
CA ALA A 86 6.53 -2.55 -8.73
C ALA A 86 6.73 -3.98 -8.19
N ALA A 87 7.73 -4.19 -7.31
CA ALA A 87 7.94 -5.48 -6.66
C ALA A 87 6.75 -5.89 -5.79
N ALA A 88 6.16 -4.98 -5.02
CA ALA A 88 4.94 -5.24 -4.26
C ALA A 88 3.74 -5.52 -5.17
N ALA A 89 3.58 -4.78 -6.26
CA ALA A 89 2.54 -5.00 -7.27
C ALA A 89 2.64 -6.40 -7.90
N ARG A 90 3.85 -6.84 -8.25
CA ARG A 90 4.13 -8.21 -8.72
C ARG A 90 3.77 -9.25 -7.68
N ALA A 91 4.20 -9.07 -6.44
CA ALA A 91 4.00 -10.06 -5.39
C ALA A 91 2.53 -10.20 -4.92
N PHE A 92 1.76 -9.10 -4.88
CA PHE A 92 0.46 -9.08 -4.21
C PHE A 92 -0.75 -8.78 -5.11
N PHE A 93 -0.54 -8.17 -6.27
CA PHE A 93 -1.64 -7.54 -7.03
C PHE A 93 -1.70 -7.93 -8.51
N THR A 94 -0.70 -8.63 -9.02
CA THR A 94 -0.65 -9.07 -10.41
C THR A 94 -0.12 -10.50 -10.50
N THR A 95 -0.06 -11.02 -11.73
CA THR A 95 0.54 -12.33 -12.03
C THR A 95 1.88 -12.19 -12.75
N ILE A 96 2.43 -10.97 -12.82
CA ILE A 96 3.73 -10.73 -13.45
C ILE A 96 4.82 -11.35 -12.57
N PRO A 97 5.72 -12.18 -13.13
CA PRO A 97 6.82 -12.78 -12.36
C PRO A 97 7.84 -11.72 -11.93
N ALA A 98 8.64 -12.02 -10.91
CA ALA A 98 9.51 -11.03 -10.26
C ALA A 98 10.53 -10.39 -11.22
N GLU A 99 11.03 -11.17 -12.18
CA GLU A 99 11.93 -10.80 -13.26
C GLU A 99 11.28 -9.95 -14.36
N GLY A 100 9.94 -9.81 -14.35
CA GLY A 100 9.18 -9.14 -15.39
C GLY A 100 8.87 -10.01 -16.61
N LEU A 101 8.35 -9.37 -17.66
CA LEU A 101 7.95 -9.99 -18.92
C LEU A 101 8.88 -9.54 -20.04
N SER A 102 8.85 -10.25 -21.17
CA SER A 102 9.60 -9.87 -22.37
C SER A 102 8.82 -10.09 -23.67
N GLY A 103 9.28 -9.44 -24.73
CA GLY A 103 8.69 -9.57 -26.07
C GLY A 103 7.22 -9.17 -26.12
N LYS A 104 6.42 -9.93 -26.86
CA LYS A 104 5.01 -9.61 -27.13
C LYS A 104 4.14 -9.57 -25.86
N GLU A 105 4.43 -10.43 -24.89
CA GLU A 105 3.67 -10.48 -23.63
C GLU A 105 3.90 -9.21 -22.79
N ALA A 106 5.12 -8.69 -22.81
CA ALA A 106 5.44 -7.41 -22.17
C ALA A 106 4.70 -6.25 -22.85
N GLU A 107 4.72 -6.19 -24.19
CA GLU A 107 4.01 -5.14 -24.94
C GLU A 107 2.50 -5.14 -24.64
N GLU A 108 1.87 -6.31 -24.62
CA GLU A 108 0.44 -6.46 -24.33
C GLU A 108 0.11 -6.07 -22.87
N SER A 109 0.94 -6.51 -21.91
CA SER A 109 0.75 -6.21 -20.48
C SER A 109 0.96 -4.72 -20.19
N GLU A 110 2.01 -4.12 -20.74
CA GLU A 110 2.30 -2.71 -20.57
C GLU A 110 1.21 -1.83 -21.18
N ALA A 111 0.68 -2.19 -22.36
CA ALA A 111 -0.46 -1.52 -22.96
C ALA A 111 -1.72 -1.61 -22.07
N PHE A 112 -1.97 -2.77 -21.47
CA PHE A 112 -3.08 -2.96 -20.55
C PHE A 112 -2.95 -2.06 -19.30
N PHE A 113 -1.80 -2.10 -18.61
CA PHE A 113 -1.61 -1.28 -17.40
C PHE A 113 -1.62 0.22 -17.69
N ASN A 114 -1.07 0.64 -18.83
CA ASN A 114 -1.12 2.03 -19.31
C ASN A 114 -2.54 2.49 -19.71
N GLN A 115 -3.52 1.59 -19.80
CA GLN A 115 -4.93 1.96 -19.93
C GLN A 115 -5.66 1.88 -18.59
N ALA A 116 -5.40 0.82 -17.81
CA ALA A 116 -6.07 0.54 -16.55
C ALA A 116 -5.76 1.59 -15.47
N PHE A 117 -4.49 1.90 -15.21
CA PHE A 117 -4.13 2.85 -14.15
C PHE A 117 -4.60 4.28 -14.46
N PRO A 118 -4.44 4.82 -15.69
CA PRO A 118 -5.01 6.11 -16.05
C PRO A 118 -6.53 6.17 -15.88
N ALA A 119 -7.26 5.09 -16.19
CA ALA A 119 -8.71 5.04 -15.97
C ALA A 119 -9.07 5.15 -14.48
N LEU A 120 -8.32 4.49 -13.59
CA LEU A 120 -8.49 4.58 -12.15
C LEU A 120 -8.20 5.99 -11.60
N ILE A 121 -7.16 6.64 -12.11
CA ILE A 121 -6.84 8.03 -11.74
C ILE A 121 -7.93 8.98 -12.22
N LYS A 122 -8.37 8.88 -13.47
CA LYS A 122 -9.46 9.72 -14.02
C LYS A 122 -10.75 9.54 -13.22
N ARG A 123 -11.08 8.33 -12.81
CA ARG A 123 -12.21 8.08 -11.90
C ARG A 123 -12.05 8.80 -10.56
N SER A 124 -10.83 8.81 -10.01
CA SER A 124 -10.51 9.51 -8.76
C SER A 124 -10.58 11.03 -8.91
N GLN A 125 -10.16 11.56 -10.07
CA GLN A 125 -10.32 12.97 -10.43
C GLN A 125 -11.81 13.35 -10.51
N ILE A 126 -12.64 12.55 -11.20
CA ILE A 126 -14.10 12.80 -11.27
C ILE A 126 -14.72 12.84 -9.87
N LYS A 127 -14.38 11.89 -8.99
CA LYS A 127 -14.85 11.90 -7.60
C LYS A 127 -14.44 13.17 -6.85
N THR A 128 -13.22 13.64 -7.08
CA THR A 128 -12.69 14.89 -6.52
C THR A 128 -13.47 16.13 -6.99
N HIS A 129 -13.97 16.12 -8.22
CA HIS A 129 -14.84 17.18 -8.75
C HIS A 129 -16.27 17.13 -8.20
N THR A 130 -16.79 15.93 -7.87
CA THR A 130 -18.16 15.77 -7.38
C THR A 130 -18.31 15.99 -5.86
N ASN A 131 -17.23 15.84 -5.09
CA ASN A 131 -17.21 16.28 -3.69
C ASN A 131 -17.12 17.81 -3.66
N LYS A 132 -18.18 18.48 -3.19
CA LYS A 132 -18.39 19.92 -3.35
C LYS A 132 -17.18 20.76 -2.90
N PRO A 133 -16.64 21.66 -3.77
CA PRO A 133 -15.64 22.66 -3.42
C PRO A 133 -16.07 23.67 -2.33
N GLY A 134 -17.33 23.65 -1.89
CA GLY A 134 -17.86 24.59 -0.89
C GLY A 134 -17.50 24.28 0.56
N PHE A 135 -16.90 23.12 0.85
CA PHE A 135 -16.53 22.69 2.21
C PHE A 135 -15.04 22.39 2.40
N GLU A 136 -14.24 22.48 1.34
CA GLU A 136 -12.81 22.17 1.36
C GLU A 136 -11.99 23.39 0.97
N ASP A 137 -10.82 23.55 1.59
CA ASP A 137 -9.86 24.60 1.23
C ASP A 137 -9.44 24.47 -0.24
N ILE A 138 -9.54 25.57 -0.99
CA ILE A 138 -9.29 25.59 -2.44
C ILE A 138 -7.84 25.26 -2.79
N ASN A 139 -6.88 25.60 -1.92
CA ASN A 139 -5.46 25.32 -2.16
C ASN A 139 -5.20 23.82 -2.03
N THR A 140 -5.77 23.19 -0.98
CA THR A 140 -5.73 21.74 -0.76
C THR A 140 -6.35 20.99 -1.95
N TRP A 141 -7.47 21.51 -2.47
CA TRP A 141 -8.11 20.94 -3.65
C TRP A 141 -7.22 21.03 -4.91
N LEU A 142 -6.63 22.21 -5.17
CA LEU A 142 -5.75 22.45 -6.32
C LEU A 142 -4.48 21.60 -6.26
N GLU A 143 -3.86 21.49 -5.08
CA GLU A 143 -2.68 20.67 -4.84
C GLU A 143 -2.98 19.19 -5.12
N ARG A 144 -4.10 18.67 -4.61
CA ARG A 144 -4.52 17.28 -4.88
C ARG A 144 -4.75 17.06 -6.37
N PHE A 145 -5.41 17.98 -7.06
CA PHE A 145 -5.63 17.87 -8.50
C PHE A 145 -4.31 17.89 -9.29
N TYR A 146 -3.40 18.80 -8.94
CA TYR A 146 -2.05 18.86 -9.53
C TYR A 146 -1.29 17.54 -9.35
N HIS A 147 -1.31 16.95 -8.15
CA HIS A 147 -0.69 15.65 -7.92
C HIS A 147 -1.30 14.55 -8.78
N LEU A 148 -2.63 14.47 -8.87
CA LEU A 148 -3.30 13.49 -9.73
C LEU A 148 -2.92 13.65 -11.22
N GLN A 149 -2.74 14.90 -11.69
CA GLN A 149 -2.24 15.17 -13.04
C GLN A 149 -0.79 14.73 -13.22
N LYS A 150 0.09 15.02 -12.25
CA LYS A 150 1.48 14.56 -12.27
C LYS A 150 1.57 13.04 -12.31
N ASP A 151 0.75 12.34 -11.53
CA ASP A 151 0.77 10.87 -11.53
C ASP A 151 0.34 10.33 -12.89
N LEU A 152 -0.75 10.87 -13.44
CA LEU A 152 -1.33 10.44 -14.71
C LEU A 152 -0.32 10.54 -15.86
N HIS A 153 0.46 11.61 -15.89
CA HIS A 153 1.30 11.93 -17.04
C HIS A 153 2.78 11.57 -16.88
N ALA A 154 3.29 11.48 -15.65
CA ALA A 154 4.71 11.19 -15.41
C ALA A 154 4.91 9.86 -14.67
N VAL A 155 4.21 9.66 -13.54
CA VAL A 155 4.52 8.54 -12.64
C VAL A 155 3.94 7.21 -13.14
N ILE A 156 2.71 7.19 -13.61
CA ILE A 156 2.05 5.95 -14.06
C ILE A 156 2.73 5.32 -15.27
N PRO A 157 3.11 6.05 -16.34
CA PRO A 157 3.82 5.44 -17.46
C PRO A 157 5.13 4.77 -17.02
N GLU A 158 5.92 5.45 -16.19
CA GLU A 158 7.16 4.91 -15.65
C GLU A 158 6.92 3.69 -14.75
N PHE A 159 5.89 3.75 -13.89
CA PHE A 159 5.51 2.63 -13.04
C PHE A 159 5.06 1.42 -13.86
N CYS A 160 4.22 1.60 -14.88
CA CYS A 160 3.79 0.52 -15.78
C CYS A 160 5.00 -0.14 -16.45
N HIS A 161 5.95 0.68 -16.91
CA HIS A 161 7.17 0.19 -17.52
C HIS A 161 7.98 -0.67 -16.53
N VAL A 162 8.28 -0.16 -15.32
CA VAL A 162 9.07 -0.92 -14.33
C VAL A 162 8.32 -2.14 -13.77
N LEU A 163 6.99 -2.08 -13.69
CA LEU A 163 6.14 -3.20 -13.31
C LEU A 163 6.30 -4.37 -14.28
N VAL A 164 6.28 -4.08 -15.59
CA VAL A 164 6.29 -5.10 -16.64
C VAL A 164 7.71 -5.47 -17.06
N GLN A 165 8.59 -4.50 -17.25
CA GLN A 165 9.94 -4.64 -17.80
C GLN A 165 10.96 -3.92 -16.90
N PRO A 166 11.21 -4.41 -15.66
CA PRO A 166 12.18 -3.79 -14.78
C PRO A 166 13.60 -3.89 -15.33
N ASP A 167 14.43 -2.87 -15.11
CA ASP A 167 15.88 -3.04 -15.22
C ASP A 167 16.34 -4.01 -14.12
N VAL A 168 16.97 -5.12 -14.52
CA VAL A 168 17.35 -6.20 -13.61
C VAL A 168 18.34 -5.72 -12.54
N GLN A 169 19.31 -4.88 -12.92
CA GLN A 169 20.32 -4.39 -11.98
C GLN A 169 19.72 -3.43 -10.97
N LYS A 170 18.83 -2.52 -11.42
CA LYS A 170 18.12 -1.61 -10.52
C LYS A 170 17.13 -2.36 -9.63
N ALA A 171 16.44 -3.36 -10.17
CA ALA A 171 15.52 -4.19 -9.39
C ALA A 171 16.28 -4.92 -8.27
N GLU A 172 17.41 -5.55 -8.58
CA GLU A 172 18.26 -6.19 -7.58
C GLU A 172 18.76 -5.17 -6.54
N GLN A 173 19.33 -4.05 -6.99
CA GLN A 173 19.86 -3.01 -6.11
C GLN A 173 18.81 -2.42 -5.15
N TYR A 174 17.60 -2.15 -5.66
CA TYR A 174 16.57 -1.43 -4.90
C TYR A 174 15.64 -2.35 -4.09
N THR A 175 15.48 -3.61 -4.50
CA THR A 175 14.48 -4.51 -3.92
C THR A 175 15.06 -5.77 -3.30
N ALA A 176 16.38 -5.98 -3.32
CA ALA A 176 17.02 -7.08 -2.60
C ALA A 176 16.62 -7.08 -1.12
N GLY A 177 16.11 -8.22 -0.64
CA GLY A 177 15.64 -8.38 0.73
C GLY A 177 14.35 -7.63 1.06
N LEU A 178 13.65 -7.03 0.08
CA LEU A 178 12.40 -6.30 0.33
C LEU A 178 11.25 -7.25 0.70
N ILE A 179 10.98 -8.24 -0.15
CA ILE A 179 9.92 -9.25 0.01
C ILE A 179 10.55 -10.62 -0.29
N ASP A 180 10.39 -11.57 0.63
CA ASP A 180 10.83 -12.95 0.43
C ASP A 180 9.62 -13.90 0.50
N PRO A 181 9.14 -14.44 -0.64
CA PRO A 181 8.02 -15.39 -0.65
C PRO A 181 8.29 -16.71 0.09
N ALA A 182 9.56 -17.04 0.39
CA ALA A 182 9.90 -18.24 1.17
C ALA A 182 9.73 -18.02 2.68
N ASP A 183 9.66 -16.77 3.13
CA ASP A 183 9.35 -16.47 4.52
C ASP A 183 7.90 -16.86 4.87
N PRO A 184 7.66 -17.63 5.95
CA PRO A 184 6.32 -18.12 6.28
C PRO A 184 5.26 -17.03 6.48
N LEU A 185 5.61 -15.90 7.11
CA LEU A 185 4.66 -14.81 7.37
C LEU A 185 4.33 -14.06 6.08
N THR A 186 5.33 -13.86 5.23
CA THR A 186 5.19 -13.28 3.89
C THR A 186 4.38 -14.19 2.96
N ALA A 187 4.66 -15.50 2.95
CA ALA A 187 3.93 -16.49 2.18
C ALA A 187 2.45 -16.52 2.57
N LEU A 188 2.16 -16.47 3.87
CA LEU A 188 0.78 -16.40 4.38
C LEU A 188 0.06 -15.11 3.94
N ALA A 189 0.78 -13.98 3.98
CA ALA A 189 0.28 -12.69 3.52
C ALA A 189 -0.02 -12.68 2.00
N ILE A 190 0.87 -13.25 1.17
CA ILE A 190 0.69 -13.34 -0.29
C ILE A 190 -0.47 -14.28 -0.64
N ALA A 191 -0.54 -15.44 0.03
CA ALA A 191 -1.55 -16.46 -0.27
C ALA A 191 -2.98 -16.03 0.06
N GLN A 192 -3.17 -14.94 0.83
CA GLN A 192 -4.46 -14.45 1.29
C GLN A 192 -5.32 -15.53 1.98
N LYS A 193 -4.66 -16.50 2.63
CA LYS A 193 -5.31 -17.57 3.39
C LYS A 193 -5.52 -17.14 4.83
N SER A 194 -6.66 -17.51 5.41
CA SER A 194 -6.90 -17.36 6.84
C SER A 194 -6.08 -18.40 7.60
N ALA A 195 -5.31 -17.96 8.58
CA ALA A 195 -4.71 -18.82 9.61
C ALA A 195 -5.34 -18.47 10.97
N ASP A 196 -5.32 -19.42 11.90
CA ASP A 196 -5.73 -19.13 13.26
C ASP A 196 -4.72 -18.23 13.98
N ALA A 197 -5.18 -17.54 15.02
CA ALA A 197 -4.36 -16.56 15.75
C ALA A 197 -3.12 -17.18 16.41
N GLN A 198 -3.15 -18.48 16.78
CA GLN A 198 -2.00 -19.13 17.39
C GLN A 198 -0.90 -19.36 16.36
N THR A 199 -1.25 -19.88 15.19
CA THR A 199 -0.32 -20.01 14.05
C THR A 199 0.36 -18.68 13.72
N ILE A 200 -0.41 -17.59 13.67
CA ILE A 200 0.13 -16.26 13.33
C ILE A 200 1.09 -15.75 14.41
N ARG A 201 0.76 -15.96 15.69
CA ARG A 201 1.66 -15.62 16.81
C ARG A 201 2.96 -16.43 16.76
N ASP A 202 2.87 -17.73 16.48
CA ASP A 202 4.03 -18.60 16.40
C ASP A 202 4.96 -18.18 15.24
N LEU A 203 4.41 -17.83 14.08
CA LEU A 203 5.18 -17.28 12.96
C LEU A 203 5.79 -15.92 13.30
N ALA A 204 5.02 -15.02 13.92
CA ALA A 204 5.52 -13.72 14.37
C ALA A 204 6.62 -13.84 15.46
N ALA A 205 6.79 -15.00 16.11
CA ALA A 205 7.87 -15.24 17.06
C ALA A 205 9.19 -15.69 16.40
N GLN A 206 9.15 -16.35 15.22
CA GLN A 206 10.34 -16.90 14.53
C GLN A 206 11.07 -15.86 13.70
N THR A 207 12.36 -15.56 13.88
CA THR A 207 13.06 -14.49 13.12
C THR A 207 13.19 -14.76 11.61
N GLY A 208 12.86 -13.75 10.79
CA GLY A 208 13.06 -13.71 9.34
C GLY A 208 14.03 -12.59 8.91
N GLY A 209 14.32 -12.53 7.61
CA GLY A 209 15.35 -11.63 7.05
C GLY A 209 14.83 -10.50 6.15
N ALA A 210 13.64 -10.65 5.56
CA ALA A 210 13.11 -9.67 4.62
C ALA A 210 12.47 -8.46 5.30
N LEU A 211 12.54 -7.29 4.66
CA LEU A 211 12.04 -6.04 5.20
C LEU A 211 10.52 -6.08 5.43
N PHE A 212 9.77 -6.57 4.45
CA PHE A 212 8.31 -6.70 4.52
C PHE A 212 7.88 -7.55 5.72
N GLU A 213 8.57 -8.67 5.93
CA GLU A 213 8.35 -9.56 7.06
C GLU A 213 8.57 -8.83 8.39
N GLN A 214 9.72 -8.17 8.56
CA GLN A 214 10.07 -7.45 9.78
C GLN A 214 9.01 -6.40 10.15
N ILE A 215 8.53 -5.65 9.15
CA ILE A 215 7.45 -4.68 9.30
C ILE A 215 6.16 -5.37 9.76
N LEU A 216 5.73 -6.44 9.08
CA LEU A 216 4.52 -7.17 9.44
C LEU A 216 4.60 -7.73 10.86
N ARG A 217 5.73 -8.33 11.23
CA ARG A 217 5.96 -8.87 12.55
C ARG A 217 5.80 -7.82 13.63
N GLU A 218 6.41 -6.66 13.46
CA GLU A 218 6.31 -5.59 14.46
C GLU A 218 4.85 -5.14 14.61
N ILE A 219 4.11 -4.99 13.51
CA ILE A 219 2.68 -4.67 13.57
C ILE A 219 1.90 -5.77 14.29
N VAL A 220 2.06 -7.03 13.87
CA VAL A 220 1.33 -8.18 14.43
C VAL A 220 1.62 -8.35 15.93
N LYS A 221 2.87 -8.18 16.36
CA LYS A 221 3.22 -8.25 17.79
C LYS A 221 2.54 -7.15 18.60
N ASN A 222 2.46 -5.92 18.07
CA ASN A 222 1.82 -4.81 18.76
C ASN A 222 0.29 -4.96 18.84
N GLU A 223 -0.34 -5.56 17.84
CA GLU A 223 -1.81 -5.74 17.81
C GLU A 223 -2.28 -6.98 18.57
N LEU A 224 -1.43 -7.99 18.76
CA LEU A 224 -1.77 -9.25 19.43
C LEU A 224 -1.25 -9.37 20.88
N ALA A 225 -0.49 -8.38 21.35
CA ALA A 225 -0.02 -8.24 22.74
C ALA A 225 -1.13 -7.76 23.67
#